data_AF-A0A015LKV4-F1
#
_entry.id   AF-A0A015LKV4-F1
#
_cell.length_a   1.000
_cell.length_b   1.000
_cell.length_c   1.000
_cell.angle_alpha   90.00
_cell.angle_beta   90.00
_cell.angle_gamma   90.00
#
_symmetry.space_group_name_H-M   'P 1'
#
loop_
_entity.id
_entity.type
_entity.pdbx_description
1 polymer ?
#
loop_
_entity_poly.entity_id
_entity_poly.type
_entity_poly.pdbx_seq_one_letter_code
_entity_poly.pdbx_strand_id
1 'polypeptide(L)' 'MAPTGVAAKNVDSQTIHSTLHIRNTQTYFETLSHYNDQQRNELSQIKAIIIEEVSTMYL' A
#
# COMPACT_ATOMS: atom_id res chain seq x y z
N MET A 1 -7.31 -3.84 -0.56
CA MET A 1 -5.93 -3.86 -1.11
C MET A 1 -5.35 -5.25 -0.97
N ALA A 2 -4.33 -5.58 -1.75
CA ALA A 2 -3.66 -6.88 -1.68
C ALA A 2 -2.14 -6.76 -1.90
N PRO A 3 -1.33 -7.77 -1.53
CA PRO A 3 0.13 -7.71 -1.66
C PRO A 3 0.61 -7.71 -3.11
N THR A 4 -0.02 -8.52 -3.97
CA THR A 4 0.39 -8.70 -5.37
C THR A 4 -0.59 -8.06 -6.35
N GLY A 5 -0.12 -7.72 -7.55
CA GLY A 5 -0.97 -7.16 -8.60
C GLY A 5 -2.09 -8.10 -9.06
N VAL A 6 -1.83 -9.41 -9.08
CA VAL A 6 -2.83 -10.43 -9.45
C VAL A 6 -3.93 -10.48 -8.38
N ALA A 7 -3.56 -10.55 -7.10
CA ALA A 7 -4.53 -10.55 -6.00
C ALA A 7 -5.36 -9.28 -5.95
N ALA A 8 -4.73 -8.11 -6.16
CA ALA A 8 -5.41 -6.83 -6.14
C ALA A 8 -6.44 -6.73 -7.28
N LYS A 9 -6.10 -7.24 -8.47
CA LYS A 9 -7.02 -7.31 -9.61
C LYS A 9 -8.21 -8.24 -9.36
N ASN A 10 -8.02 -9.34 -8.62
CA ASN A 10 -9.10 -10.28 -8.31
C ASN A 10 -10.19 -9.67 -7.40
N VAL A 11 -9.88 -8.58 -6.70
CA VAL A 11 -10.79 -7.89 -5.77
C VAL A 11 -11.01 -6.42 -6.14
N ASP A 12 -10.81 -6.08 -7.43
CA ASP A 12 -10.96 -4.72 -7.99
C ASP A 12 -10.28 -3.61 -7.15
N SER A 13 -9.12 -3.93 -6.58
CA SER A 13 -8.36 -3.07 -5.68
C SER A 13 -6.96 -2.78 -6.23
N GLN A 14 -6.28 -1.84 -5.57
CA GLN A 14 -4.85 -1.58 -5.76
C GLN A 14 -3.97 -2.42 -4.81
N THR A 15 -2.67 -2.48 -5.12
CA THR A 15 -1.69 -3.13 -4.24
C THR A 15 -1.41 -2.27 -3.01
N ILE A 16 -0.92 -2.89 -1.94
CA ILE A 16 -0.47 -2.17 -0.75
C ILE A 16 0.62 -1.15 -1.09
N HIS A 17 1.59 -1.54 -1.93
CA HIS A 17 2.70 -0.67 -2.32
C HIS A 17 2.25 0.62 -3.00
N SER A 18 1.29 0.55 -3.93
CA SER A 18 0.78 1.76 -4.59
C SER A 18 -0.12 2.58 -3.66
N THR A 19 -0.98 1.91 -2.89
CA THR A 19 -1.96 2.60 -2.03
C THR A 19 -1.32 3.36 -0.87
N LEU A 20 -0.30 2.76 -0.24
CA LEU A 20 0.39 3.35 0.92
C LEU A 20 1.65 4.13 0.53
N HIS A 21 1.91 4.28 -0.77
CA HIS A 21 3.11 4.92 -1.32
C HIS A 21 4.41 4.35 -0.72
N ILE A 22 4.44 3.03 -0.52
CA ILE A 22 5.57 2.31 0.07
C ILE A 22 6.52 1.89 -1.05
N ARG A 23 7.79 2.28 -0.91
CA ARG A 23 8.86 1.74 -1.74
C ARG A 23 9.75 0.81 -0.94
N ASN A 24 10.21 -0.24 -1.60
CA ASN A 24 11.32 -1.04 -1.12
C ASN A 24 12.61 -0.28 -1.41
N THR A 25 13.38 0.02 -0.38
CA THR A 25 14.82 0.22 -0.51
C THR A 25 15.49 -1.14 -0.33
N GLN A 26 16.68 -1.34 -0.89
CA GLN A 26 17.39 -2.63 -0.85
C GLN A 26 17.51 -3.25 0.56
N THR A 27 17.34 -2.45 1.62
CA THR A 27 17.51 -2.85 3.03
C THR A 27 16.28 -2.63 3.92
N TYR A 28 15.31 -1.80 3.53
CA TYR A 28 14.11 -1.51 4.33
C TYR A 28 12.99 -0.90 3.48
N PHE A 29 11.80 -0.77 4.05
CA PHE A 29 10.66 -0.14 3.39
C PHE A 29 10.40 1.24 3.98
N GLU A 30 10.06 2.19 3.12
CA GLU A 30 9.68 3.54 3.55
C GLU A 30 8.47 4.06 2.77
N THR A 31 7.66 4.90 3.42
CA THR A 31 6.58 5.64 2.76
C THR A 31 7.08 6.98 2.25
N LEU A 32 6.78 7.26 0.98
CA LEU A 32 7.11 8.54 0.36
C LEU A 32 6.20 9.68 0.84
N SER A 33 5.09 9.35 1.50
CA SER A 33 4.09 10.33 1.94
C SER A 33 4.61 11.29 3.03
N HIS A 34 5.75 11.01 3.67
CA HIS A 34 6.40 11.98 4.55
C HIS A 34 6.90 13.24 3.81
N TYR A 35 7.17 13.11 2.51
CA TYR A 35 7.76 14.17 1.69
C TYR A 35 6.77 14.75 0.66
N ASN A 36 5.51 14.31 0.70
CA ASN A 36 4.48 14.73 -0.24
C ASN A 36 3.16 15.00 0.50
N ASP A 37 2.83 16.29 0.64
CA ASP A 37 1.64 16.73 1.38
C ASP A 37 0.32 16.24 0.76
N GLN A 38 0.26 16.08 -0.55
CA GLN A 38 -0.92 15.53 -1.22
C GLN A 38 -1.13 14.06 -0.80
N GLN A 39 -0.08 13.24 -0.90
CA GLN A 39 -0.14 11.83 -0.50
C GLN A 39 -0.41 11.70 1.01
N ARG A 40 0.20 12.56 1.83
CA ARG A 40 -0.06 12.61 3.27
C ARG A 40 -1.53 12.90 3.57
N ASN A 41 -2.12 13.87 2.87
CA ASN A 41 -3.54 14.19 3.00
C ASN A 41 -4.41 13.02 2.54
N GLU A 42 -4.13 12.40 1.40
CA GLU A 42 -4.84 11.21 0.90
C GLU A 42 -4.82 10.08 1.94
N LEU A 43 -3.65 9.75 2.49
CA LEU A 43 -3.51 8.72 3.53
C LEU A 43 -4.24 9.09 4.84
N SER A 44 -4.24 10.37 5.22
CA SER A 44 -4.94 10.85 6.43
C SER A 44 -6.46 10.64 6.39
N GLN A 45 -7.04 10.53 5.18
CA GLN A 45 -8.47 10.31 5.01
C GLN A 45 -8.86 8.83 5.09
N ILE A 46 -7.89 7.91 5.10
CA ILE A 46 -8.15 6.48 5.19
C ILE A 46 -8.62 6.14 6.61
N LYS A 47 -9.88 5.71 6.72
CA LYS A 47 -10.50 5.31 8.00
C LYS A 47 -10.41 3.81 8.27
N ALA A 48 -10.23 3.02 7.22
CA ALA A 48 -10.15 1.56 7.28
C ALA A 48 -9.20 1.04 6.21
N ILE A 49 -8.43 0.02 6.57
CA ILE A 49 -7.54 -0.71 5.68
C ILE A 49 -8.01 -2.15 5.67
N ILE A 50 -8.40 -2.65 4.50
CA ILE A 50 -8.82 -4.04 4.29
C ILE A 50 -7.78 -4.68 3.36
N ILE A 51 -7.11 -5.72 3.86
CA ILE A 51 -6.04 -6.43 3.16
C ILE A 51 -6.52 -7.85 2.87
N GLU A 52 -6.64 -8.15 1.58
CA GLU A 52 -6.90 -9.50 1.06
C GLU A 52 -5.59 -10.26 0.87
N GLU A 53 -5.62 -11.59 1.00
CA GLU A 53 -4.44 -12.46 0.88
C GLU A 53 -3.28 -12.14 1.85
N VAL A 54 -3.58 -11.77 3.10
CA VAL A 54 -2.55 -11.45 4.11
C VAL A 54 -1.50 -12.55 4.31
N SER A 55 -1.83 -13.81 4.04
CA SER A 55 -0.92 -14.95 4.18
C SER A 55 0.30 -14.90 3.24
N THR A 56 0.22 -14.18 2.13
CA THR A 56 1.33 -14.03 1.17
C THR A 56 2.02 -12.67 1.29
N MET A 57 1.60 -11.86 2.27
CA MET A 57 2.15 -10.53 2.49
C MET A 57 3.51 -10.61 3.20
N TYR A 58 4.55 -10.19 2.49
CA TYR A 58 5.84 -9.82 3.08
C TYR A 58 6.05 -8.34 2.80
N LEU A 59 5.99 -7.55 3.88
CA LEU A 59 6.17 -6.11 3.84
C LEU A 59 7.61 -5.70 4.03
#